data_AF-I4EUH0-F1
#
_entry.id   AF-I4EUH0-F1
#
_cell.length_a   1.000
_cell.length_b   1.000
_cell.length_c   1.000
_cell.angle_alpha   90.00
_cell.angle_beta   90.00
_cell.angle_gamma   90.00
#
_symmetry.space_group_name_H-M   'P 1'
#
loop_
_entity.id
_entity.type
_entity.pdbx_description
1 polymer ?
#
loop_
_entity_poly.entity_id
_entity_poly.type
_entity_poly.pdbx_seq_one_letter_code
_entity_poly.pdbx_strand_id
1 'polypeptide(L)'
;MEPSVSVPENRRRAKAGWLPSWTRLLAGIAAGVLLAGSMPPRTAWYLAPLGAAVLTWSLLGLAWRQRLVLGAMTGLAFFLPTLSWLTGFHPAGFAALLVLEVVLFAVAMLLVDARPARWWTVPAALVALEAVRARFPFGGFPIPGIALGQLDGPFVVAAPLGGSLLVVGLATGAGAAATAVLAAGRRVRTLLTVAAFVAASAVGVLLAGPDGASAGSLRAALVQGGGPRGIPAVVSDANAVTERQFLLSEDLPPGLDLVLWPESSLGVTGPVADTPEAARVAQLARSTGATVVAGLSESFDERFRNAAVAWDPAGRIVDRYEKVHRVPFGEYIPARALLESLSDMTALVPRDATPGRGPGLLRTAAGPLGVVISYEVFFSDRIRAAVEAGGQILLVPTNAASYTTEEVPATEVAAARMRALEFDRAVLQAAPTGYTAIVRPDGLVVEQTGLSTAEVLTATVPLRTGMTVYSRTGDGPVLAVAALSLLASPLARVATALRCRRLRRVTVGT
;
A
#
# COMPACT_ATOMS: atom_id res chain seq x y z
N MET A 1 57.76 44.96 -29.04
CA MET A 1 57.78 43.53 -28.64
C MET A 1 57.23 43.44 -27.23
N GLU A 2 55.94 43.18 -27.09
CA GLU A 2 55.32 42.79 -25.82
C GLU A 2 54.93 41.31 -25.93
N PRO A 3 55.23 40.46 -24.93
CA PRO A 3 54.82 39.08 -24.96
C PRO A 3 53.36 38.97 -24.52
N SER A 4 52.52 38.47 -25.43
CA SER A 4 51.13 38.12 -25.15
C SER A 4 51.08 36.90 -24.22
N VAL A 5 50.66 37.12 -22.98
CA VAL A 5 50.36 36.04 -22.03
C VAL A 5 49.01 35.44 -22.43
N SER A 6 49.06 34.30 -23.12
CA SER A 6 47.89 33.47 -23.37
C SER A 6 47.49 32.74 -22.10
N VAL A 7 46.31 33.05 -21.57
CA VAL A 7 45.67 32.29 -20.50
C VAL A 7 45.09 31.01 -21.12
N PRO A 8 45.51 29.80 -20.74
CA PRO A 8 44.87 28.59 -21.23
C PRO A 8 43.53 28.42 -20.52
N GLU A 9 42.44 28.76 -21.21
CA GLU A 9 41.08 28.49 -20.77
C GLU A 9 40.81 26.98 -20.79
N ASN A 10 41.19 26.30 -19.71
CA ASN A 10 40.96 24.88 -19.52
C ASN A 10 39.46 24.62 -19.24
N ARG A 11 38.64 24.61 -20.28
CA ARG A 11 37.26 24.10 -20.26
C ARG A 11 37.13 22.83 -21.08
N ARG A 12 37.84 21.77 -20.68
CA ARG A 12 37.40 20.41 -21.01
C ARG A 12 36.17 20.06 -20.15
N ARG A 13 34.98 20.53 -20.56
CA ARG A 13 33.74 19.81 -20.23
C ARG A 13 33.82 18.47 -20.96
N ALA A 14 34.42 17.46 -20.34
CA ALA A 14 34.28 16.08 -20.80
C ALA A 14 32.79 15.84 -21.02
N LYS A 15 32.41 15.42 -22.24
CA LYS A 15 31.04 15.04 -22.58
C LYS A 15 30.64 13.93 -21.60
N ALA A 16 29.96 14.28 -20.52
CA ALA A 16 29.53 13.32 -19.52
C ALA A 16 28.71 12.25 -20.25
N GLY A 17 29.20 11.01 -20.23
CA GLY A 17 28.57 9.90 -20.92
C GLY A 17 27.11 9.74 -20.48
N TRP A 18 26.30 9.19 -21.38
CA TRP A 18 24.88 8.96 -21.12
C TRP A 18 24.65 7.95 -19.99
N LEU A 19 25.56 6.98 -19.88
CA LEU A 19 25.49 5.88 -18.92
C LEU A 19 26.30 6.17 -17.65
N PRO A 20 25.82 5.73 -16.47
CA PRO A 20 26.67 5.57 -15.29
C PRO A 20 27.79 4.56 -15.56
N SER A 21 28.80 4.50 -14.68
CA SER A 21 29.77 3.41 -14.73
C SER A 21 29.10 2.06 -14.46
N TRP A 22 29.66 0.98 -14.98
CA TRP A 22 29.14 -0.38 -14.76
C TRP A 22 28.97 -0.73 -13.28
N THR A 23 29.91 -0.34 -12.42
CA THR A 23 29.82 -0.53 -10.97
C THR A 23 28.57 0.13 -10.38
N ARG A 24 28.20 1.33 -10.85
CA ARG A 24 27.02 2.04 -10.37
C ARG A 24 25.73 1.40 -10.89
N LEU A 25 25.72 0.95 -12.15
CA LEU A 25 24.59 0.23 -12.71
C LEU A 25 24.32 -1.07 -11.94
N LEU A 26 25.37 -1.87 -11.69
CA LEU A 26 25.26 -3.09 -10.88
C LEU A 26 24.78 -2.79 -9.46
N ALA A 27 25.26 -1.72 -8.84
CA ALA A 27 24.78 -1.28 -7.53
C ALA A 27 23.30 -0.84 -7.57
N GLY A 28 22.85 -0.15 -8.62
CA GLY A 28 21.44 0.20 -8.80
C GLY A 28 20.54 -1.03 -8.95
N ILE A 29 20.97 -2.01 -9.74
CA ILE A 29 20.27 -3.30 -9.85
C ILE A 29 20.22 -4.00 -8.50
N ALA A 30 21.35 -4.07 -7.78
CA ALA A 30 21.41 -4.66 -6.46
C ALA A 30 20.47 -3.94 -5.47
N ALA A 31 20.38 -2.62 -5.53
CA ALA A 31 19.43 -1.85 -4.72
C ALA A 31 17.96 -2.24 -5.01
N GLY A 32 17.60 -2.41 -6.28
CA GLY A 32 16.26 -2.86 -6.67
C GLY A 32 15.94 -4.28 -6.20
N VAL A 33 16.91 -5.21 -6.33
CA VAL A 33 16.78 -6.59 -5.81
C VAL A 33 16.61 -6.61 -4.29
N LEU A 34 17.36 -5.77 -3.57
CA LEU A 34 17.25 -5.65 -2.11
C LEU A 34 15.87 -5.11 -1.70
N LEU A 35 15.35 -4.11 -2.41
CA LEU A 35 13.98 -3.63 -2.19
C LEU A 35 12.95 -4.73 -2.45
N ALA A 36 13.10 -5.49 -3.55
CA ALA A 36 12.19 -6.61 -3.87
C ALA A 36 12.25 -7.70 -2.81
N GLY A 37 13.45 -8.04 -2.33
CA GLY A 37 13.66 -9.04 -1.29
C GLY A 37 13.05 -8.66 0.07
N SER A 38 12.80 -7.36 0.31
CA SER A 38 12.10 -6.90 1.51
C SER A 38 10.59 -7.08 1.45
N MET A 39 10.01 -7.39 0.28
CA MET A 39 8.55 -7.45 0.11
C MET A 39 7.95 -8.74 0.70
N PRO A 40 6.70 -8.69 1.22
CA PRO A 40 5.95 -9.88 1.60
C PRO A 40 5.95 -10.94 0.47
N PRO A 41 5.90 -12.25 0.80
CA PRO A 41 5.77 -12.86 2.13
C PRO A 41 7.06 -12.84 2.97
N ARG A 42 8.15 -12.26 2.46
CA ARG A 42 9.44 -12.26 3.14
C ARG A 42 9.41 -11.27 4.31
N THR A 43 10.03 -11.64 5.43
CA THR A 43 10.13 -10.83 6.66
C THR A 43 11.42 -10.02 6.73
N ALA A 44 12.19 -9.96 5.62
CA ALA A 44 13.53 -9.40 5.55
C ALA A 44 13.53 -7.86 5.44
N TRP A 45 12.92 -7.20 6.42
CA TRP A 45 12.73 -5.75 6.46
C TRP A 45 14.03 -4.96 6.31
N TYR A 46 15.15 -5.50 6.80
CA TYR A 46 16.47 -4.87 6.77
C TYR A 46 17.04 -4.71 5.36
N LEU A 47 16.47 -5.41 4.36
CA LEU A 47 16.90 -5.28 2.97
C LEU A 47 16.46 -3.94 2.34
N ALA A 48 15.34 -3.34 2.76
CA ALA A 48 14.92 -2.03 2.25
C ALA A 48 15.87 -0.87 2.64
N PRO A 49 16.25 -0.67 3.92
CA PRO A 49 17.25 0.33 4.27
C PRO A 49 18.61 0.03 3.62
N LEU A 50 19.00 -1.24 3.48
CA LEU A 50 20.23 -1.60 2.76
C LEU A 50 20.15 -1.23 1.27
N GLY A 51 19.03 -1.53 0.61
CA GLY A 51 18.77 -1.15 -0.77
C GLY A 51 18.80 0.37 -0.96
N ALA A 52 18.18 1.12 -0.05
CA ALA A 52 18.24 2.58 -0.06
C ALA A 52 19.66 3.14 0.16
N ALA A 53 20.48 2.49 0.99
CA ALA A 53 21.88 2.85 1.17
C ALA A 53 22.68 2.69 -0.14
N VAL A 54 22.54 1.54 -0.80
CA VAL A 54 23.19 1.23 -2.08
C VAL A 54 22.70 2.16 -3.20
N LEU A 55 21.39 2.43 -3.26
CA LEU A 55 20.80 3.40 -4.18
C LEU A 55 21.37 4.81 -3.96
N THR A 56 21.43 5.25 -2.71
CA THR A 56 21.99 6.56 -2.36
C THR A 56 23.44 6.67 -2.82
N TRP A 57 24.25 5.63 -2.61
CA TRP A 57 25.65 5.62 -3.00
C TRP A 57 25.82 5.67 -4.52
N SER A 58 25.06 4.84 -5.23
CA SER A 58 25.12 4.75 -6.70
C SER A 58 24.69 6.05 -7.40
N LEU A 59 23.86 6.87 -6.77
CA LEU A 59 23.43 8.19 -7.27
C LEU A 59 24.48 9.30 -7.10
N LEU A 60 25.47 9.17 -6.22
CA LEU A 60 26.36 10.26 -5.82
C LEU A 60 27.15 10.89 -6.98
N GLY A 61 26.93 12.15 -7.30
CA GLY A 61 27.63 12.87 -8.37
C GLY A 61 27.14 12.57 -9.79
N LEU A 62 26.07 11.78 -9.95
CA LEU A 62 25.53 11.46 -11.28
C LEU A 62 24.82 12.65 -11.93
N ALA A 63 25.00 12.79 -13.25
CA ALA A 63 24.22 13.69 -14.08
C ALA A 63 22.75 13.22 -14.19
N TRP A 64 21.82 14.12 -14.55
CA TRP A 64 20.39 13.78 -14.63
C TRP A 64 20.08 12.61 -15.58
N ARG A 65 20.78 12.49 -16.71
CA ARG A 65 20.63 11.38 -17.67
C ARG A 65 21.03 10.04 -17.05
N GLN A 66 22.15 10.04 -16.32
CA GLN A 66 22.66 8.86 -15.63
C GLN A 66 21.71 8.43 -14.50
N ARG A 67 21.10 9.39 -13.79
CA ARG A 67 20.08 9.12 -12.76
C ARG A 67 18.82 8.48 -13.33
N LEU A 68 18.37 8.91 -14.52
CA LEU A 68 17.25 8.27 -15.22
C LEU A 68 17.55 6.80 -15.53
N VAL A 69 18.70 6.51 -16.14
CA VAL A 69 19.09 5.14 -16.49
C VAL A 69 19.23 4.28 -15.23
N LEU A 70 19.92 4.78 -14.21
CA LEU A 70 20.07 4.08 -12.93
C LEU A 70 18.71 3.81 -12.27
N GLY A 71 17.83 4.81 -12.24
CA GLY A 71 16.49 4.68 -11.69
C GLY A 71 15.63 3.67 -12.46
N ALA A 72 15.74 3.63 -13.79
CA ALA A 72 15.05 2.63 -14.61
C ALA A 72 15.57 1.21 -14.31
N MET A 73 16.88 1.01 -14.20
CA MET A 73 17.44 -0.32 -13.86
C MET A 73 17.10 -0.75 -12.43
N THR A 74 17.11 0.19 -11.48
CA THR A 74 16.70 -0.07 -10.09
C THR A 74 15.22 -0.43 -10.03
N GLY A 75 14.37 0.36 -10.67
CA GLY A 75 12.92 0.12 -10.75
C GLY A 75 12.62 -1.21 -11.44
N LEU A 76 13.33 -1.55 -12.51
CA LEU A 76 13.13 -2.83 -13.20
C LEU A 76 13.49 -4.01 -12.29
N ALA A 77 14.62 -3.93 -11.59
CA ALA A 77 15.05 -4.95 -10.64
C ALA A 77 14.12 -5.08 -9.43
N PHE A 78 13.43 -4.00 -9.05
CA PHE A 78 12.42 -4.01 -7.99
C PHE A 78 11.10 -4.62 -8.48
N PHE A 79 10.53 -4.05 -9.55
CA PHE A 79 9.16 -4.34 -9.99
C PHE A 79 9.01 -5.65 -10.76
N LEU A 80 10.03 -6.08 -11.51
CA LEU A 80 9.97 -7.30 -12.31
C LEU A 80 9.62 -8.54 -11.46
N PRO A 81 10.34 -8.84 -10.35
CA PRO A 81 9.99 -9.99 -9.51
C PRO A 81 8.69 -9.79 -8.73
N THR A 82 8.40 -8.58 -8.25
CA THR A 82 7.25 -8.33 -7.38
C THR A 82 5.91 -8.25 -8.13
N LEU A 83 5.95 -8.00 -9.44
CA LEU A 83 4.77 -7.92 -10.31
C LEU A 83 4.62 -9.15 -11.21
N SER A 84 5.52 -10.14 -11.11
CA SER A 84 5.52 -11.30 -12.02
C SER A 84 4.21 -12.10 -11.97
N TRP A 85 3.50 -12.07 -10.84
CA TRP A 85 2.20 -12.73 -10.68
C TRP A 85 1.13 -12.24 -11.66
N LEU A 86 1.25 -10.99 -12.18
CA LEU A 86 0.33 -10.46 -13.19
C LEU A 86 0.42 -11.19 -14.53
N THR A 87 1.53 -11.88 -14.80
CA THR A 87 1.69 -12.68 -16.03
C THR A 87 0.66 -13.80 -16.14
N GLY A 88 0.17 -14.32 -15.01
CA GLY A 88 -0.91 -15.32 -14.96
C GLY A 88 -2.29 -14.78 -15.35
N PHE A 89 -2.46 -13.45 -15.35
CA PHE A 89 -3.71 -12.80 -15.72
C PHE A 89 -3.66 -12.24 -17.14
N HIS A 90 -2.69 -11.36 -17.42
CA HIS A 90 -2.61 -10.67 -18.70
C HIS A 90 -1.17 -10.23 -19.00
N PRO A 91 -0.41 -10.97 -19.84
CA PRO A 91 0.99 -10.67 -20.13
C PRO A 91 1.26 -9.25 -20.67
N ALA A 92 0.38 -8.74 -21.54
CA ALA A 92 0.51 -7.37 -22.05
C ALA A 92 0.19 -6.31 -20.98
N GLY A 93 -0.71 -6.62 -20.04
CA GLY A 93 -1.05 -5.74 -18.92
C GLY A 93 0.11 -5.65 -17.93
N PHE A 94 0.74 -6.79 -17.64
CA PHE A 94 2.00 -6.86 -16.89
C PHE A 94 3.09 -6.01 -17.54
N ALA A 95 3.33 -6.16 -18.85
CA ALA A 95 4.35 -5.39 -19.56
C ALA A 95 4.09 -3.87 -19.49
N ALA A 96 2.84 -3.44 -19.73
CA ALA A 96 2.45 -2.04 -19.67
C ALA A 96 2.64 -1.44 -18.26
N LEU A 97 2.20 -2.15 -17.23
CA LEU A 97 2.33 -1.72 -15.84
C LEU A 97 3.79 -1.70 -15.40
N LEU A 98 4.58 -2.71 -15.76
CA LEU A 98 6.00 -2.77 -15.46
C LEU A 98 6.73 -1.56 -16.07
N VAL A 99 6.44 -1.22 -17.33
CA VAL A 99 7.02 -0.03 -17.99
C VAL A 99 6.62 1.24 -17.24
N LEU A 100 5.35 1.40 -16.88
CA LEU A 100 4.88 2.56 -16.13
C LEU A 100 5.61 2.71 -14.79
N GLU A 101 5.69 1.63 -14.02
CA GLU A 101 6.32 1.62 -12.69
C GLU A 101 7.82 1.91 -12.77
N VAL A 102 8.51 1.33 -13.76
CA VAL A 102 9.91 1.62 -14.06
C VAL A 102 10.12 3.08 -14.43
N VAL A 103 9.23 3.67 -15.23
CA VAL A 103 9.29 5.08 -15.61
C VAL A 103 9.05 5.98 -14.39
N LEU A 104 8.05 5.69 -13.56
CA LEU A 104 7.79 6.45 -12.33
C LEU A 104 9.01 6.44 -11.40
N PHE A 105 9.64 5.27 -11.21
CA PHE A 105 10.86 5.16 -10.41
C PHE A 105 12.02 5.94 -11.02
N ALA A 106 12.23 5.84 -12.34
CA ALA A 106 13.26 6.59 -13.04
C ALA A 106 13.07 8.12 -12.91
N VAL A 107 11.83 8.59 -13.05
CA VAL A 107 11.46 10.00 -12.88
C VAL A 107 11.66 10.44 -11.43
N ALA A 108 11.33 9.62 -10.43
CA ALA A 108 11.60 9.94 -9.03
C ALA A 108 13.09 10.20 -8.78
N MET A 109 13.99 9.46 -9.44
CA MET A 109 15.44 9.68 -9.32
C MET A 109 15.92 11.02 -9.91
N LEU A 110 15.11 11.70 -10.74
CA LEU A 110 15.39 13.07 -11.17
C LEU A 110 15.24 14.10 -10.04
N LEU A 111 14.42 13.81 -9.03
CA LEU A 111 14.17 14.67 -7.88
C LEU A 111 15.36 14.69 -6.90
N VAL A 112 16.22 13.67 -6.94
CA VAL A 112 17.37 13.52 -6.04
C VAL A 112 18.46 14.56 -6.34
N ASP A 113 18.96 15.27 -5.32
CA ASP A 113 20.21 16.02 -5.46
C ASP A 113 21.39 15.09 -5.16
N ALA A 114 22.07 14.66 -6.22
CA ALA A 114 23.18 13.71 -6.20
C ALA A 114 24.42 14.14 -5.39
N ARG A 115 24.41 15.29 -4.71
CA ARG A 115 25.55 15.75 -3.90
C ARG A 115 25.63 14.95 -2.59
N PRO A 116 26.83 14.60 -2.09
CA PRO A 116 26.99 13.81 -0.85
C PRO A 116 26.29 14.39 0.38
N ALA A 117 26.20 15.71 0.48
CA ALA A 117 25.56 16.40 1.59
C ALA A 117 24.02 16.54 1.47
N ARG A 118 23.36 15.89 0.49
CA ARG A 118 21.92 16.01 0.19
C ARG A 118 21.20 14.65 0.20
N TRP A 119 21.70 13.70 0.98
CA TRP A 119 21.21 12.33 1.08
C TRP A 119 19.71 12.24 1.38
N TRP A 120 19.15 13.18 2.15
CA TRP A 120 17.72 13.23 2.50
C TRP A 120 16.79 13.42 1.29
N THR A 121 17.31 13.80 0.12
CA THR A 121 16.50 13.89 -1.10
C THR A 121 16.14 12.50 -1.67
N VAL A 122 16.90 11.45 -1.32
CA VAL A 122 16.58 10.06 -1.71
C VAL A 122 15.31 9.55 -1.02
N PRO A 123 15.19 9.53 0.33
CA PRO A 123 13.95 9.11 0.97
C PRO A 123 12.77 10.00 0.59
N ALA A 124 12.97 11.31 0.43
CA ALA A 124 11.90 12.20 -0.02
C ALA A 124 11.41 11.89 -1.44
N ALA A 125 12.32 11.49 -2.36
CA ALA A 125 11.94 11.07 -3.70
C ALA A 125 11.19 9.72 -3.70
N LEU A 126 11.57 8.78 -2.84
CA LEU A 126 10.87 7.50 -2.70
C LEU A 126 9.50 7.66 -2.03
N VAL A 127 9.36 8.56 -1.05
CA VAL A 127 8.05 8.95 -0.50
C VAL A 127 7.16 9.57 -1.59
N ALA A 128 7.72 10.47 -2.41
CA ALA A 128 6.98 11.04 -3.53
C ALA A 128 6.56 10.00 -4.57
N LEU A 129 7.43 9.02 -4.86
CA LEU A 129 7.12 7.89 -5.73
C LEU A 129 5.93 7.10 -5.20
N GLU A 130 5.97 6.65 -3.95
CA GLU A 130 4.88 5.88 -3.33
C GLU A 130 3.58 6.68 -3.27
N ALA A 131 3.66 7.98 -2.97
CA ALA A 131 2.50 8.86 -2.93
C ALA A 131 1.82 9.00 -4.31
N VAL A 132 2.61 9.06 -5.39
CA VAL A 132 2.11 9.08 -6.76
C VAL A 132 1.49 7.73 -7.12
N ARG A 133 2.19 6.62 -6.84
CA ARG A 133 1.71 5.26 -7.12
C ARG A 133 0.41 4.95 -6.40
N ALA A 134 0.24 5.43 -5.17
CA ALA A 134 -1.01 5.25 -4.41
C ALA A 134 -2.22 6.02 -4.97
N ARG A 135 -2.05 6.88 -5.98
CA ARG A 135 -3.11 7.75 -6.54
C ARG A 135 -3.23 7.68 -8.06
N PHE A 136 -2.15 7.25 -8.73
CA PHE A 136 -2.03 7.27 -10.17
C PHE A 136 -1.36 5.98 -10.67
N PRO A 137 -1.86 5.36 -11.76
CA PRO A 137 -3.05 5.72 -12.53
C PRO A 137 -4.34 5.18 -11.89
N PHE A 138 -5.49 5.61 -12.40
CA PHE A 138 -6.81 5.01 -12.09
C PHE A 138 -7.21 4.96 -10.61
N GLY A 139 -6.73 5.89 -9.79
CA GLY A 139 -6.96 5.88 -8.34
C GLY A 139 -5.81 5.26 -7.54
N GLY A 140 -4.87 4.58 -8.21
CA GLY A 140 -3.61 4.11 -7.65
C GLY A 140 -3.37 2.61 -7.85
N PHE A 141 -2.08 2.25 -7.81
CA PHE A 141 -1.58 0.89 -7.77
C PHE A 141 -0.43 0.79 -6.75
N PRO A 142 -0.72 0.76 -5.44
CA PRO A 142 0.28 0.79 -4.37
C PRO A 142 0.95 -0.59 -4.11
N ILE A 143 0.94 -1.51 -5.08
CA ILE A 143 1.45 -2.88 -4.94
C ILE A 143 2.57 -3.12 -5.97
N PRO A 144 3.76 -3.61 -5.58
CA PRO A 144 4.24 -3.72 -4.21
C PRO A 144 4.39 -2.34 -3.57
N GLY A 145 4.29 -2.24 -2.24
CA GLY A 145 4.57 -1.00 -1.50
C GLY A 145 5.75 -1.20 -0.54
N ILE A 146 6.77 -0.33 -0.58
CA ILE A 146 7.97 -0.41 0.25
C ILE A 146 7.62 -0.50 1.75
N ALA A 147 6.56 0.20 2.17
CA ALA A 147 6.07 0.18 3.55
C ALA A 147 5.66 -1.24 4.02
N LEU A 148 5.10 -2.06 3.12
CA LEU A 148 4.62 -3.41 3.45
C LEU A 148 5.78 -4.34 3.78
N GLY A 149 6.97 -4.08 3.23
CA GLY A 149 8.19 -4.79 3.58
C GLY A 149 8.82 -4.37 4.91
N GLN A 150 8.21 -3.44 5.66
CA GLN A 150 8.77 -2.92 6.92
C GLN A 150 8.01 -3.37 8.17
N LEU A 151 7.01 -4.24 8.03
CA LEU A 151 6.09 -4.61 9.12
C LEU A 151 6.77 -5.30 10.30
N ASP A 152 7.87 -6.02 10.07
CA ASP A 152 8.65 -6.67 11.13
C ASP A 152 9.88 -5.84 11.55
N GLY A 153 9.99 -4.62 11.01
CA GLY A 153 11.09 -3.70 11.23
C GLY A 153 10.76 -2.61 12.26
N PRO A 154 11.80 -1.94 12.80
CA PRO A 154 11.65 -0.96 13.88
C PRO A 154 10.99 0.34 13.41
N PHE A 155 10.84 0.57 12.10
CA PHE A 155 10.27 1.81 11.56
C PHE A 155 8.74 1.80 11.53
N VAL A 156 8.11 0.62 11.61
CA VAL A 156 6.66 0.47 11.50
C VAL A 156 5.91 1.13 12.67
N VAL A 157 6.56 1.29 13.81
CA VAL A 157 6.05 2.00 14.99
C VAL A 157 5.70 3.47 14.72
N ALA A 158 6.17 4.04 13.60
CA ALA A 158 5.80 5.38 13.16
C ALA A 158 4.51 5.44 12.31
N ALA A 159 3.91 4.30 11.97
CA ALA A 159 2.67 4.24 11.19
C ALA A 159 1.51 5.04 11.82
N PRO A 160 1.25 5.00 13.15
CA PRO A 160 0.24 5.86 13.78
C PRO A 160 0.49 7.37 13.63
N LEU A 161 1.73 7.79 13.34
CA LEU A 161 2.11 9.20 13.23
C LEU A 161 1.95 9.75 11.81
N GLY A 162 2.40 9.01 10.81
CA GLY A 162 2.46 9.51 9.42
C GLY A 162 2.19 8.44 8.36
N GLY A 163 1.65 7.30 8.78
CA GLY A 163 1.28 6.23 7.89
C GLY A 163 2.44 5.54 7.19
N SER A 164 2.08 4.70 6.23
CA SER A 164 2.99 3.99 5.34
C SER A 164 4.03 4.89 4.69
N LEU A 165 3.69 6.12 4.29
CA LEU A 165 4.64 7.07 3.71
C LEU A 165 5.74 7.50 4.69
N LEU A 166 5.41 7.72 5.97
CA LEU A 166 6.43 8.00 6.97
C LEU A 166 7.34 6.79 7.19
N VAL A 167 6.78 5.58 7.25
CA VAL A 167 7.55 4.34 7.36
C VAL A 167 8.55 4.20 6.20
N VAL A 168 8.14 4.47 4.97
CA VAL A 168 9.03 4.51 3.79
C VAL A 168 10.13 5.54 3.98
N GLY A 169 9.77 6.77 4.36
CA GLY A 169 10.74 7.85 4.58
C GLY A 169 11.76 7.52 5.66
N LEU A 170 11.34 6.86 6.75
CA LEU A 170 12.21 6.47 7.85
C LEU A 170 13.16 5.33 7.47
N ALA A 171 12.62 4.25 6.90
CA ALA A 171 13.41 3.09 6.49
C ALA A 171 14.45 3.46 5.42
N THR A 172 14.01 4.12 4.36
CA THR A 172 14.92 4.53 3.28
C THR A 172 15.85 5.66 3.72
N GLY A 173 15.39 6.51 4.65
CA GLY A 173 16.19 7.57 5.25
C GLY A 173 17.34 7.05 6.09
N ALA A 174 17.12 5.99 6.88
CA ALA A 174 18.17 5.32 7.65
C ALA A 174 19.29 4.79 6.74
N GLY A 175 18.92 4.14 5.63
CA GLY A 175 19.86 3.69 4.61
C GLY A 175 20.65 4.83 3.97
N ALA A 176 19.95 5.89 3.54
CA ALA A 176 20.58 7.05 2.92
C ALA A 176 21.52 7.79 3.90
N ALA A 177 21.15 7.90 5.17
CA ALA A 177 21.98 8.46 6.23
C ALA A 177 23.26 7.64 6.45
N ALA A 178 23.16 6.31 6.47
CA ALA A 178 24.33 5.43 6.61
C ALA A 178 25.35 5.68 5.48
N THR A 179 24.88 5.75 4.24
CA THR A 179 25.73 6.10 3.09
C THR A 179 26.36 7.47 3.24
N ALA A 180 25.62 8.46 3.73
CA ALA A 180 26.15 9.81 3.94
C ALA A 180 27.28 9.84 4.98
N VAL A 181 27.14 9.10 6.09
CA VAL A 181 28.19 9.00 7.13
C VAL A 181 29.45 8.37 6.57
N LEU A 182 29.31 7.28 5.80
CA LEU A 182 30.42 6.58 5.17
C LEU A 182 31.11 7.44 4.10
N ALA A 183 30.35 8.13 3.25
CA ALA A 183 30.89 8.95 2.16
C ALA A 183 31.49 10.29 2.63
N ALA A 184 31.03 10.85 3.75
CA ALA A 184 31.44 12.17 4.23
C ALA A 184 32.58 12.15 5.26
N GLY A 185 32.95 10.99 5.82
CA GLY A 185 34.08 10.86 6.77
C GLY A 185 33.87 11.58 8.11
N ARG A 186 32.82 11.22 8.87
CA ARG A 186 32.47 11.79 10.20
C ARG A 186 32.36 13.32 10.25
N ARG A 187 32.05 14.00 9.14
CA ARG A 187 31.79 15.45 9.15
C ARG A 187 30.63 15.76 10.10
N VAL A 188 30.87 16.68 11.04
CA VAL A 188 29.93 17.09 12.10
C VAL A 188 28.54 17.42 11.56
N ARG A 189 28.42 18.11 10.42
CA ARG A 189 27.11 18.44 9.83
C ARG A 189 26.31 17.21 9.39
N THR A 190 26.98 16.17 8.89
CA THR A 190 26.32 14.90 8.53
C THR A 190 25.86 14.18 9.80
N LEU A 191 26.70 14.13 10.82
CA LEU A 191 26.35 13.51 12.11
C LEU A 191 25.18 14.24 12.79
N LEU A 192 25.16 15.57 12.77
CA LEU A 192 24.06 16.37 13.32
C LEU A 192 22.74 16.16 12.57
N THR A 193 22.79 16.04 11.23
CA THR A 193 21.57 15.78 10.44
C THR A 193 21.03 14.36 10.66
N VAL A 194 21.90 13.38 10.79
CA VAL A 194 21.54 12.00 11.15
C VAL A 194 20.98 11.94 12.58
N ALA A 195 21.64 12.59 13.54
CA ALA A 195 21.18 12.64 14.93
C ALA A 195 19.82 13.33 15.05
N ALA A 196 19.59 14.43 14.33
CA ALA A 196 18.30 15.10 14.30
C ALA A 196 17.19 14.21 13.70
N PHE A 197 17.50 13.47 12.63
CA PHE A 197 16.57 12.51 12.03
C PHE A 197 16.20 11.38 13.02
N VAL A 198 17.19 10.79 13.70
CA VAL A 198 16.97 9.76 14.72
C VAL A 198 16.16 10.30 15.90
N ALA A 199 16.52 11.48 16.42
CA ALA A 199 15.82 12.11 17.53
C ALA A 199 14.36 12.44 17.18
N ALA A 200 14.11 13.01 15.99
CA ALA A 200 12.75 13.30 15.54
C ALA A 200 11.90 12.03 15.36
N SER A 201 12.51 10.95 14.88
CA SER A 201 11.85 9.65 14.72
C SER A 201 11.49 9.04 16.08
N ALA A 202 12.44 9.05 17.02
CA ALA A 202 12.24 8.49 18.36
C ALA A 202 11.20 9.28 19.18
N VAL A 203 11.27 10.61 19.15
CA VAL A 203 10.32 11.49 19.85
C VAL A 203 8.91 11.38 19.25
N GLY A 204 8.80 11.33 17.92
CA GLY A 204 7.53 11.16 17.24
C GLY A 204 6.81 9.87 17.63
N VAL A 205 7.55 8.77 17.74
CA VAL A 205 6.99 7.46 18.14
C VAL A 205 6.56 7.45 19.61
N LEU A 206 7.33 8.08 20.49
CA LEU A 206 7.00 8.12 21.93
C LEU A 206 5.76 8.98 22.23
N LEU A 207 5.51 10.02 21.43
CA LEU A 207 4.42 10.98 21.64
C LEU A 207 3.14 10.64 20.85
N ALA A 208 3.19 9.73 19.88
CA ALA A 208 2.08 9.43 18.97
C ALA A 208 1.30 8.16 19.33
N GLY A 209 1.42 7.67 20.58
CA GLY A 209 0.57 6.60 21.07
C GLY A 209 -0.91 6.99 20.90
N PRO A 210 -1.79 6.07 20.47
CA PRO A 210 -3.19 6.39 20.29
C PRO A 210 -3.77 6.89 21.62
N ASP A 211 -4.79 7.76 21.55
CA ASP A 211 -5.51 8.26 22.74
C ASP A 211 -6.19 7.13 23.56
N GLY A 212 -6.06 5.87 23.13
CA GLY A 212 -6.24 4.68 23.95
C GLY A 212 -7.69 4.31 24.25
N ALA A 213 -8.65 5.13 23.81
CA ALA A 213 -10.07 4.94 24.08
C ALA A 213 -10.56 3.58 23.56
N SER A 214 -10.75 2.65 24.49
CA SER A 214 -11.35 1.34 24.26
C SER A 214 -12.87 1.45 24.42
N ALA A 215 -13.60 0.78 23.55
CA ALA A 215 -15.07 0.69 23.57
C ALA A 215 -15.54 -0.75 23.90
N GLY A 216 -14.72 -1.52 24.61
CA GLY A 216 -14.99 -2.92 24.91
C GLY A 216 -14.31 -3.88 23.92
N SER A 217 -14.92 -5.05 23.74
CA SER A 217 -14.42 -6.11 22.86
C SER A 217 -15.57 -6.81 22.16
N LEU A 218 -15.27 -7.45 21.05
CA LEU A 218 -16.20 -8.17 20.21
C LEU A 218 -15.61 -9.56 19.90
N ARG A 219 -16.42 -10.61 20.03
CA ARG A 219 -16.04 -11.97 19.63
C ARG A 219 -16.56 -12.26 18.23
N ALA A 220 -15.63 -12.52 17.31
CA ALA A 220 -15.93 -12.77 15.90
C ALA A 220 -15.59 -14.20 15.48
N ALA A 221 -16.33 -14.71 14.49
CA ALA A 221 -15.95 -15.85 13.67
C ALA A 221 -15.71 -15.40 12.23
N LEU A 222 -14.61 -15.83 11.63
CA LEU A 222 -14.25 -15.57 10.24
C LEU A 222 -14.30 -16.90 9.48
N VAL A 223 -15.14 -17.00 8.46
CA VAL A 223 -15.42 -18.25 7.76
C VAL A 223 -14.67 -18.33 6.43
N GLN A 224 -13.85 -19.36 6.27
CA GLN A 224 -13.11 -19.64 5.05
C GLN A 224 -13.62 -20.94 4.42
N GLY A 225 -14.50 -20.85 3.43
CA GLY A 225 -15.10 -22.01 2.74
C GLY A 225 -14.13 -22.94 2.02
N GLY A 226 -12.92 -22.49 1.70
CA GLY A 226 -11.93 -23.24 0.92
C GLY A 226 -12.31 -23.39 -0.55
N GLY A 227 -11.57 -24.24 -1.25
CA GLY A 227 -11.80 -24.54 -2.67
C GLY A 227 -10.62 -24.21 -3.60
N PRO A 228 -10.83 -24.38 -4.93
CA PRO A 228 -9.77 -24.24 -5.91
C PRO A 228 -9.29 -22.79 -6.07
N ARG A 229 -8.01 -22.64 -6.44
CA ARG A 229 -7.34 -21.36 -6.71
C ARG A 229 -6.70 -21.37 -8.09
N GLY A 230 -6.30 -20.20 -8.56
CA GLY A 230 -5.73 -19.99 -9.88
C GLY A 230 -6.76 -19.99 -11.01
N ILE A 231 -8.04 -19.77 -10.67
CA ILE A 231 -9.14 -19.71 -11.64
C ILE A 231 -9.69 -18.30 -11.72
N PRO A 232 -9.92 -17.73 -12.92
CA PRO A 232 -10.55 -16.42 -13.07
C PRO A 232 -11.95 -16.39 -12.45
N ALA A 233 -12.36 -15.23 -11.94
CA ALA A 233 -13.67 -15.04 -11.32
C ALA A 233 -14.84 -15.45 -12.23
N VAL A 234 -14.73 -15.21 -13.55
CA VAL A 234 -15.75 -15.57 -14.55
C VAL A 234 -15.94 -17.09 -14.72
N VAL A 235 -14.95 -17.90 -14.34
CA VAL A 235 -14.99 -19.37 -14.42
C VAL A 235 -15.33 -20.01 -13.06
N SER A 236 -15.37 -19.21 -11.99
CA SER A 236 -15.65 -19.71 -10.64
C SER A 236 -17.13 -20.08 -10.48
N ASP A 237 -17.40 -21.21 -9.82
CA ASP A 237 -18.75 -21.62 -9.45
C ASP A 237 -19.20 -20.92 -8.17
N ALA A 238 -19.95 -19.83 -8.33
CA ALA A 238 -20.43 -19.02 -7.21
C ALA A 238 -21.35 -19.79 -6.26
N ASN A 239 -22.12 -20.76 -6.78
CA ASN A 239 -23.01 -21.58 -5.96
C ASN A 239 -22.20 -22.55 -5.08
N ALA A 240 -21.17 -23.17 -5.65
CA ALA A 240 -20.28 -24.03 -4.87
C ALA A 240 -19.49 -23.26 -3.81
N VAL A 241 -19.11 -21.99 -4.06
CA VAL A 241 -18.51 -21.13 -3.02
C VAL A 241 -19.53 -20.84 -1.93
N THR A 242 -20.75 -20.44 -2.30
CA THR A 242 -21.85 -20.14 -1.37
C THR A 242 -22.16 -21.33 -0.47
N GLU A 243 -22.28 -22.53 -1.04
CA GLU A 243 -22.65 -23.72 -0.28
C GLU A 243 -21.56 -24.13 0.72
N ARG A 244 -20.28 -24.03 0.34
CA ARG A 244 -19.16 -24.27 1.28
C ARG A 244 -19.20 -23.32 2.48
N GLN A 245 -19.63 -22.07 2.28
CA GLN A 245 -19.75 -21.09 3.35
C GLN A 245 -20.88 -21.41 4.31
N PHE A 246 -22.03 -21.85 3.78
CA PHE A 246 -23.11 -22.34 4.62
C PHE A 246 -22.69 -23.58 5.42
N LEU A 247 -22.08 -24.58 4.77
CA LEU A 247 -21.63 -25.81 5.43
C LEU A 247 -20.70 -25.53 6.61
N LEU A 248 -19.72 -24.63 6.46
CA LEU A 248 -18.83 -24.26 7.57
C LEU A 248 -19.50 -23.38 8.64
N SER A 249 -20.64 -22.78 8.32
CA SER A 249 -21.37 -21.91 9.25
C SER A 249 -22.45 -22.65 10.06
N GLU A 250 -22.67 -23.95 9.81
CA GLU A 250 -23.69 -24.73 10.53
C GLU A 250 -23.34 -24.95 12.01
N ASP A 251 -22.06 -25.19 12.32
CA ASP A 251 -21.57 -25.51 13.67
C ASP A 251 -20.63 -24.43 14.21
N LEU A 252 -21.03 -23.15 14.09
CA LEU A 252 -20.27 -22.06 14.70
C LEU A 252 -20.34 -22.10 16.23
N PRO A 253 -19.25 -21.76 16.94
CA PRO A 253 -19.24 -21.78 18.39
C PRO A 253 -20.22 -20.74 18.97
N PRO A 254 -20.79 -20.99 20.16
CA PRO A 254 -21.76 -20.09 20.76
C PRO A 254 -21.11 -18.81 21.30
N GLY A 255 -21.93 -17.76 21.47
CA GLY A 255 -21.53 -16.48 22.09
C GLY A 255 -20.69 -15.60 21.15
N LEU A 256 -21.00 -15.62 19.86
CA LEU A 256 -20.42 -14.73 18.86
C LEU A 256 -21.23 -13.44 18.78
N ASP A 257 -20.55 -12.31 18.64
CA ASP A 257 -21.18 -11.03 18.32
C ASP A 257 -21.19 -10.77 16.81
N LEU A 258 -20.22 -11.34 16.08
CA LEU A 258 -20.01 -11.15 14.64
C LEU A 258 -19.64 -12.47 13.93
N VAL A 259 -20.25 -12.71 12.78
CA VAL A 259 -19.80 -13.68 11.79
C VAL A 259 -19.44 -12.92 10.51
N LEU A 260 -18.21 -13.09 10.03
CA LEU A 260 -17.72 -12.45 8.81
C LEU A 260 -17.52 -13.48 7.71
N TRP A 261 -18.19 -13.29 6.58
CA TRP A 261 -17.92 -14.05 5.36
C TRP A 261 -17.07 -13.25 4.35
N PRO A 262 -16.35 -13.94 3.46
CA PRO A 262 -15.47 -13.31 2.47
C PRO A 262 -16.19 -12.55 1.37
N GLU A 263 -15.42 -11.82 0.56
CA GLU A 263 -15.91 -11.12 -0.64
C GLU A 263 -16.48 -12.10 -1.67
N SER A 264 -17.60 -11.74 -2.29
CA SER A 264 -18.26 -12.55 -3.34
C SER A 264 -18.50 -14.01 -2.93
N SER A 265 -18.75 -14.23 -1.63
CA SER A 265 -19.07 -15.54 -1.06
C SER A 265 -20.53 -15.90 -1.23
N LEU A 266 -21.40 -14.90 -1.44
CA LEU A 266 -22.81 -15.05 -1.78
C LEU A 266 -23.07 -14.45 -3.17
N GLY A 267 -23.23 -15.30 -4.18
CA GLY A 267 -23.56 -14.88 -5.54
C GLY A 267 -25.07 -14.87 -5.76
N VAL A 268 -25.63 -13.73 -6.16
CA VAL A 268 -27.09 -13.60 -6.41
C VAL A 268 -27.41 -12.81 -7.67
N THR A 269 -28.58 -13.07 -8.24
CA THR A 269 -29.14 -12.29 -9.36
C THR A 269 -30.18 -11.32 -8.82
N GLY A 270 -30.00 -10.02 -9.06
CA GLY A 270 -30.83 -8.97 -8.49
C GLY A 270 -30.45 -8.59 -7.04
N PRO A 271 -31.31 -7.82 -6.36
CA PRO A 271 -31.07 -7.42 -4.97
C PRO A 271 -31.14 -8.61 -4.02
N VAL A 272 -30.14 -8.77 -3.13
CA VAL A 272 -30.10 -9.91 -2.21
C VAL A 272 -31.35 -10.05 -1.34
N ALA A 273 -32.01 -8.94 -0.99
CA ALA A 273 -33.19 -8.94 -0.13
C ALA A 273 -34.36 -9.79 -0.70
N ASP A 274 -34.38 -10.01 -2.00
CA ASP A 274 -35.45 -10.71 -2.72
C ASP A 274 -35.10 -12.18 -3.02
N THR A 275 -34.01 -12.71 -2.48
CA THR A 275 -33.48 -14.04 -2.84
C THR A 275 -33.59 -15.05 -1.69
N PRO A 276 -33.68 -16.37 -2.00
CA PRO A 276 -33.74 -17.41 -0.97
C PRO A 276 -32.45 -17.46 -0.13
N GLU A 277 -31.31 -17.05 -0.67
CA GLU A 277 -30.04 -16.97 0.05
C GLU A 277 -30.12 -15.99 1.22
N ALA A 278 -30.85 -14.87 1.09
CA ALA A 278 -31.06 -13.94 2.21
C ALA A 278 -31.80 -14.61 3.38
N ALA A 279 -32.75 -15.50 3.11
CA ALA A 279 -33.47 -16.23 4.16
C ALA A 279 -32.54 -17.20 4.90
N ARG A 280 -31.61 -17.85 4.19
CA ARG A 280 -30.58 -18.73 4.79
C ARG A 280 -29.60 -17.94 5.67
N VAL A 281 -29.10 -16.79 5.20
CA VAL A 281 -28.23 -15.91 6.01
C VAL A 281 -28.98 -15.36 7.22
N ALA A 282 -30.25 -14.97 7.07
CA ALA A 282 -31.08 -14.53 8.17
C ALA A 282 -31.30 -15.64 9.22
N GLN A 283 -31.42 -16.90 8.78
CA GLN A 283 -31.49 -18.04 9.69
C GLN A 283 -30.18 -18.25 10.45
N LEU A 284 -29.04 -18.13 9.78
CA LEU A 284 -27.72 -18.18 10.41
C LEU A 284 -27.55 -17.08 11.48
N ALA A 285 -27.97 -15.85 11.18
CA ALA A 285 -27.92 -14.75 12.14
C ALA A 285 -28.79 -15.05 13.39
N ARG A 286 -29.99 -15.60 13.19
CA ARG A 286 -30.88 -15.99 14.29
C ARG A 286 -30.34 -17.16 15.11
N SER A 287 -29.76 -18.18 14.48
CA SER A 287 -29.26 -19.36 15.18
C SER A 287 -28.02 -19.06 16.01
N THR A 288 -27.14 -18.21 15.50
CA THR A 288 -25.92 -17.78 16.20
C THR A 288 -26.18 -16.67 17.22
N GLY A 289 -27.27 -15.90 17.04
CA GLY A 289 -27.52 -14.67 17.81
C GLY A 289 -26.54 -13.54 17.48
N ALA A 290 -25.78 -13.65 16.39
CA ALA A 290 -24.71 -12.74 16.01
C ALA A 290 -25.14 -11.80 14.87
N THR A 291 -24.42 -10.69 14.71
CA THR A 291 -24.45 -9.94 13.46
C THR A 291 -23.72 -10.74 12.39
N VAL A 292 -24.33 -10.97 11.22
CA VAL A 292 -23.66 -11.62 10.08
C VAL A 292 -23.34 -10.57 9.02
N VAL A 293 -22.06 -10.42 8.68
CA VAL A 293 -21.63 -9.58 7.55
C VAL A 293 -21.19 -10.51 6.42
N ALA A 294 -22.01 -10.59 5.37
CA ALA A 294 -21.71 -11.40 4.20
C ALA A 294 -21.17 -10.53 3.06
N GLY A 295 -20.20 -11.06 2.30
CA GLY A 295 -19.71 -10.43 1.08
C GLY A 295 -20.41 -11.00 -0.17
N LEU A 296 -20.91 -10.12 -1.03
CA LEU A 296 -21.84 -10.45 -2.10
C LEU A 296 -21.32 -10.04 -3.48
N SER A 297 -21.76 -10.79 -4.48
CA SER A 297 -21.77 -10.37 -5.87
C SER A 297 -23.21 -10.37 -6.38
N GLU A 298 -23.80 -9.18 -6.49
CA GLU A 298 -25.17 -8.99 -7.01
C GLU A 298 -25.10 -8.67 -8.51
N SER A 299 -25.60 -9.57 -9.36
CA SER A 299 -25.64 -9.38 -10.81
C SER A 299 -26.91 -8.64 -11.27
N PHE A 300 -26.74 -7.63 -12.13
CA PHE A 300 -27.81 -6.83 -12.75
C PHE A 300 -27.51 -6.68 -14.25
N ASP A 301 -28.16 -7.47 -15.11
CA ASP A 301 -27.93 -7.50 -16.57
C ASP A 301 -26.43 -7.36 -16.95
N GLU A 302 -26.02 -6.19 -17.44
CA GLU A 302 -24.66 -5.89 -17.90
C GLU A 302 -23.67 -5.43 -16.81
N ARG A 303 -24.11 -5.37 -15.55
CA ARG A 303 -23.32 -4.88 -14.42
C ARG A 303 -23.42 -5.81 -13.22
N PHE A 304 -22.54 -5.58 -12.27
CA PHE A 304 -22.66 -6.21 -10.95
C PHE A 304 -22.33 -5.22 -9.84
N ARG A 305 -22.72 -5.54 -8.62
CA ARG A 305 -22.31 -4.84 -7.40
C ARG A 305 -21.53 -5.79 -6.52
N ASN A 306 -20.39 -5.33 -6.05
CA ASN A 306 -19.59 -6.01 -5.04
C ASN A 306 -19.87 -5.32 -3.71
N ALA A 307 -20.44 -6.05 -2.75
CA ALA A 307 -20.99 -5.46 -1.54
C ALA A 307 -20.69 -6.29 -0.29
N ALA A 308 -20.74 -5.65 0.87
CA ALA A 308 -20.83 -6.30 2.18
C ALA A 308 -22.16 -5.89 2.80
N VAL A 309 -23.02 -6.85 3.16
CA VAL A 309 -24.35 -6.61 3.73
C VAL A 309 -24.40 -7.20 5.14
N ALA A 310 -24.98 -6.45 6.07
CA ALA A 310 -25.11 -6.85 7.47
C ALA A 310 -26.55 -7.29 7.79
N TRP A 311 -26.67 -8.47 8.40
CA TRP A 311 -27.86 -8.95 9.08
C TRP A 311 -27.69 -8.83 10.59
N ASP A 312 -28.73 -8.35 11.27
CA ASP A 312 -28.77 -8.33 12.74
C ASP A 312 -29.14 -9.71 13.33
N PRO A 313 -29.04 -9.91 14.65
CA PRO A 313 -29.42 -11.17 15.30
C PRO A 313 -30.90 -11.59 15.11
N ALA A 314 -31.79 -10.68 14.69
CA ALA A 314 -33.17 -11.01 14.34
C ALA A 314 -33.30 -11.51 12.88
N GLY A 315 -32.21 -11.47 12.11
CA GLY A 315 -32.15 -11.84 10.70
C GLY A 315 -32.65 -10.73 9.76
N ARG A 316 -32.65 -9.47 10.19
CA ARG A 316 -33.01 -8.32 9.34
C ARG A 316 -31.76 -7.73 8.72
N ILE A 317 -31.82 -7.37 7.44
CA ILE A 317 -30.78 -6.55 6.81
C ILE A 317 -30.83 -5.16 7.44
N VAL A 318 -29.72 -4.72 8.03
CA VAL A 318 -29.64 -3.44 8.76
C VAL A 318 -28.76 -2.39 8.09
N ASP A 319 -27.74 -2.82 7.35
CA ASP A 319 -26.87 -1.90 6.62
C ASP A 319 -26.15 -2.61 5.48
N ARG A 320 -25.60 -1.83 4.54
CA ARG A 320 -24.79 -2.35 3.43
C ARG A 320 -23.72 -1.35 3.01
N TYR A 321 -22.60 -1.90 2.55
CA TYR A 321 -21.52 -1.15 1.92
C TYR A 321 -21.25 -1.72 0.53
N GLU A 322 -21.20 -0.85 -0.47
CA GLU A 322 -20.82 -1.21 -1.84
C GLU A 322 -19.39 -0.75 -2.09
N LYS A 323 -18.57 -1.62 -2.70
CA LYS A 323 -17.14 -1.37 -2.95
C LYS A 323 -16.95 -0.09 -3.75
N VAL A 324 -16.14 0.83 -3.23
CA VAL A 324 -15.90 2.14 -3.86
C VAL A 324 -14.68 2.08 -4.78
N HIS A 325 -13.55 1.61 -4.26
CA HIS A 325 -12.31 1.47 -5.02
C HIS A 325 -12.26 0.09 -5.70
N ARG A 326 -12.55 0.09 -7.00
CA ARG A 326 -12.59 -1.12 -7.83
C ARG A 326 -11.22 -1.43 -8.42
N VAL A 327 -10.96 -2.70 -8.71
CA VAL A 327 -9.74 -3.17 -9.37
C VAL A 327 -9.77 -2.84 -10.86
N PRO A 328 -8.88 -1.99 -11.38
CA PRO A 328 -8.77 -1.76 -12.82
C PRO A 328 -8.39 -3.05 -13.54
N PHE A 329 -9.05 -3.34 -14.66
CA PHE A 329 -8.89 -4.56 -15.47
C PHE A 329 -9.24 -5.88 -14.77
N GLY A 330 -9.75 -5.84 -13.53
CA GLY A 330 -10.29 -7.00 -12.81
C GLY A 330 -11.80 -6.87 -12.54
N GLU A 331 -12.27 -5.68 -12.21
CA GLU A 331 -13.67 -5.39 -11.92
C GLU A 331 -14.29 -4.37 -12.89
N TYR A 332 -13.46 -3.61 -13.62
CA TYR A 332 -13.91 -2.73 -14.68
C TYR A 332 -12.79 -2.48 -15.69
N ILE A 333 -13.12 -2.06 -16.91
CA ILE A 333 -12.11 -1.66 -17.92
C ILE A 333 -12.03 -0.12 -17.99
N PRO A 334 -10.89 0.50 -17.62
CA PRO A 334 -10.70 1.94 -17.80
C PRO A 334 -10.84 2.33 -19.27
N ALA A 335 -11.67 3.35 -19.56
CA ALA A 335 -11.97 3.78 -20.93
C ALA A 335 -12.42 2.61 -21.85
N ARG A 336 -13.26 1.70 -21.32
CA ARG A 336 -13.80 0.50 -21.99
C ARG A 336 -14.06 0.67 -23.49
N ALA A 337 -14.85 1.68 -23.88
CA ALA A 337 -15.19 1.93 -25.28
C ALA A 337 -13.97 2.15 -26.21
N LEU A 338 -12.90 2.79 -25.70
CA LEU A 338 -11.66 2.96 -26.46
C LEU A 338 -10.87 1.65 -26.54
N LEU A 339 -10.74 0.92 -25.44
CA LEU A 339 -9.93 -0.30 -25.40
C LEU A 339 -10.58 -1.48 -26.12
N GLU A 340 -11.91 -1.58 -26.09
CA GLU A 340 -12.67 -2.56 -26.87
C GLU A 340 -12.50 -2.33 -28.39
N SER A 341 -12.34 -1.07 -28.82
CA SER A 341 -12.06 -0.77 -30.23
C SER A 341 -10.65 -1.17 -30.68
N LEU A 342 -9.73 -1.40 -29.72
CA LEU A 342 -8.32 -1.71 -29.97
C LEU A 342 -7.96 -3.17 -29.70
N SER A 343 -8.74 -3.89 -28.89
CA SER A 343 -8.45 -5.26 -28.46
C SER A 343 -9.64 -5.94 -27.79
N ASP A 344 -9.69 -7.28 -27.83
CA ASP A 344 -10.70 -8.09 -27.13
C ASP A 344 -10.33 -8.31 -25.64
N MET A 345 -10.19 -7.21 -24.89
CA MET A 345 -9.89 -7.26 -23.44
C MET A 345 -11.11 -7.67 -22.59
N THR A 346 -12.24 -8.04 -23.21
CA THR A 346 -13.52 -8.27 -22.53
C THR A 346 -13.66 -9.67 -21.93
N ALA A 347 -12.86 -10.64 -22.40
CA ALA A 347 -12.99 -12.04 -22.01
C ALA A 347 -12.84 -12.29 -20.49
N LEU A 348 -12.04 -11.48 -19.79
CA LEU A 348 -11.83 -11.60 -18.34
C LEU A 348 -12.71 -10.66 -17.50
N VAL A 349 -13.21 -9.57 -18.09
CA VAL A 349 -14.09 -8.58 -17.42
C VAL A 349 -15.30 -8.30 -18.31
N PRO A 350 -16.25 -9.26 -18.38
CA PRO A 350 -17.40 -9.14 -19.27
C PRO A 350 -18.40 -8.07 -18.81
N ARG A 351 -18.39 -7.73 -17.52
CA ARG A 351 -19.32 -6.78 -16.89
C ARG A 351 -18.55 -5.83 -15.98
N ASP A 352 -18.94 -4.57 -15.95
CA ASP A 352 -18.35 -3.59 -15.05
C ASP A 352 -19.02 -3.60 -13.68
N ALA A 353 -18.21 -3.61 -12.62
CA ALA A 353 -18.65 -3.36 -11.26
C ALA A 353 -19.16 -1.92 -11.13
N THR A 354 -20.36 -1.76 -10.59
CA THR A 354 -20.90 -0.45 -10.24
C THR A 354 -20.17 0.08 -9.00
N PRO A 355 -19.57 1.30 -9.04
CA PRO A 355 -18.91 1.85 -7.88
C PRO A 355 -19.92 2.22 -6.81
N GLY A 356 -19.65 1.80 -5.58
CA GLY A 356 -20.38 2.24 -4.40
C GLY A 356 -20.13 3.70 -4.04
N ARG A 357 -20.70 4.12 -2.91
CA ARG A 357 -20.52 5.46 -2.33
C ARG A 357 -20.38 5.36 -0.82
N GLY A 358 -19.76 6.38 -0.23
CA GLY A 358 -19.72 6.55 1.22
C GLY A 358 -18.41 6.07 1.89
N PRO A 359 -18.36 6.15 3.22
CA PRO A 359 -17.12 6.02 3.97
C PRO A 359 -16.69 4.58 4.27
N GLY A 360 -17.55 3.58 4.06
CA GLY A 360 -17.26 2.20 4.47
C GLY A 360 -17.59 1.94 5.95
N LEU A 361 -18.79 2.31 6.39
CA LEU A 361 -19.26 2.07 7.75
C LEU A 361 -20.56 1.26 7.70
N LEU A 362 -20.63 0.17 8.46
CA LEU A 362 -21.84 -0.57 8.75
C LEU A 362 -22.29 -0.29 10.19
N ARG A 363 -23.54 0.14 10.37
CA ARG A 363 -24.17 0.30 11.69
C ARG A 363 -24.89 -0.99 12.08
N THR A 364 -24.34 -1.70 13.05
CA THR A 364 -24.82 -3.03 13.44
C THR A 364 -25.04 -3.16 14.93
N ALA A 365 -25.71 -4.23 15.37
CA ALA A 365 -25.86 -4.56 16.79
C ALA A 365 -24.51 -4.87 17.46
N ALA A 366 -23.54 -5.37 16.69
CA ALA A 366 -22.17 -5.62 17.13
C ALA A 366 -21.31 -4.33 17.23
N GLY A 367 -21.90 -3.18 16.92
CA GLY A 367 -21.26 -1.87 16.92
C GLY A 367 -21.07 -1.27 15.51
N PRO A 368 -20.50 -0.07 15.42
CA PRO A 368 -20.08 0.56 14.16
C PRO A 368 -18.83 -0.15 13.60
N LEU A 369 -19.01 -0.87 12.49
CA LEU A 369 -17.94 -1.67 11.86
C LEU A 369 -17.44 -0.94 10.61
N GLY A 370 -16.14 -0.65 10.56
CA GLY A 370 -15.52 -0.15 9.33
C GLY A 370 -15.35 -1.30 8.34
N VAL A 371 -15.62 -1.08 7.06
CA VAL A 371 -15.51 -2.12 6.02
C VAL A 371 -14.79 -1.57 4.80
N VAL A 372 -13.83 -2.35 4.33
CA VAL A 372 -13.10 -2.14 3.08
C VAL A 372 -13.02 -3.47 2.37
N ILE A 373 -13.43 -3.52 1.11
CA ILE A 373 -13.54 -4.79 0.41
C ILE A 373 -12.24 -5.02 -0.38
N SER A 374 -11.53 -6.10 -0.08
CA SER A 374 -10.44 -6.63 -0.89
C SER A 374 -9.35 -5.58 -1.18
N TYR A 375 -9.13 -5.24 -2.46
CA TYR A 375 -8.21 -4.22 -2.94
C TYR A 375 -8.25 -2.88 -2.17
N GLU A 376 -9.38 -2.51 -1.56
CA GLU A 376 -9.49 -1.29 -0.75
C GLU A 376 -8.57 -1.26 0.47
N VAL A 377 -8.12 -2.42 0.99
CA VAL A 377 -7.21 -2.50 2.15
C VAL A 377 -5.86 -1.81 1.88
N PHE A 378 -5.43 -1.76 0.61
CA PHE A 378 -4.19 -1.10 0.22
C PHE A 378 -4.26 0.44 0.26
N PHE A 379 -5.46 1.01 0.39
CA PHE A 379 -5.72 2.44 0.31
C PHE A 379 -6.03 3.02 1.69
N SER A 380 -5.05 3.73 2.28
CA SER A 380 -5.19 4.28 3.62
C SER A 380 -6.31 5.32 3.72
N ASP A 381 -6.64 6.03 2.65
CA ASP A 381 -7.75 6.99 2.60
C ASP A 381 -9.12 6.31 2.74
N ARG A 382 -9.30 5.10 2.19
CA ARG A 382 -10.53 4.31 2.38
C ARG A 382 -10.71 3.88 3.83
N ILE A 383 -9.63 3.40 4.45
CA ILE A 383 -9.64 3.01 5.86
C ILE A 383 -9.88 4.22 6.76
N ARG A 384 -9.19 5.32 6.48
CA ARG A 384 -9.39 6.58 7.19
C ARG A 384 -10.85 7.02 7.15
N ALA A 385 -11.48 7.00 5.98
CA ALA A 385 -12.88 7.38 5.84
C ALA A 385 -13.81 6.51 6.72
N ALA A 386 -13.57 5.20 6.78
CA ALA A 386 -14.35 4.29 7.63
C ALA A 386 -14.14 4.58 9.12
N VAL A 387 -12.90 4.85 9.53
CA VAL A 387 -12.53 5.18 10.92
C VAL A 387 -13.08 6.54 11.35
N GLU A 388 -12.98 7.56 10.50
CA GLU A 388 -13.55 8.90 10.75
C GLU A 388 -15.07 8.86 10.83
N ALA A 389 -15.72 7.94 10.11
CA ALA A 389 -17.16 7.72 10.20
C ALA A 389 -17.58 7.00 11.50
N GLY A 390 -16.62 6.49 12.29
CA GLY A 390 -16.87 5.85 13.59
C GLY A 390 -16.56 4.36 13.65
N GLY A 391 -15.94 3.78 12.62
CA GLY A 391 -15.58 2.36 12.59
C GLY A 391 -14.66 1.98 13.77
N GLN A 392 -15.12 1.05 14.60
CA GLN A 392 -14.42 0.62 15.82
C GLN A 392 -13.48 -0.56 15.63
N ILE A 393 -13.68 -1.30 14.54
CA ILE A 393 -12.78 -2.31 13.95
C ILE A 393 -12.88 -2.18 12.43
N LEU A 394 -12.03 -2.91 11.71
CA LEU A 394 -12.02 -2.97 10.25
C LEU A 394 -12.30 -4.40 9.79
N LEU A 395 -13.29 -4.57 8.92
CA LEU A 395 -13.58 -5.81 8.22
C LEU A 395 -13.01 -5.73 6.81
N VAL A 396 -12.32 -6.78 6.41
CA VAL A 396 -11.75 -6.94 5.06
C VAL A 396 -12.27 -8.25 4.44
N PRO A 397 -13.51 -8.28 3.94
CA PRO A 397 -13.92 -9.34 3.02
C PRO A 397 -13.03 -9.24 1.77
N THR A 398 -12.29 -10.29 1.46
CA THR A 398 -11.42 -10.36 0.28
C THR A 398 -11.64 -11.65 -0.50
N ASN A 399 -11.21 -11.68 -1.76
CA ASN A 399 -11.24 -12.86 -2.61
C ASN A 399 -9.93 -12.99 -3.39
N ALA A 400 -9.14 -13.99 -3.00
CA ALA A 400 -7.85 -14.29 -3.59
C ALA A 400 -7.86 -15.55 -4.49
N ALA A 401 -9.05 -16.01 -4.92
CA ALA A 401 -9.18 -17.24 -5.70
C ALA A 401 -8.44 -17.19 -7.05
N SER A 402 -8.33 -16.01 -7.65
CA SER A 402 -7.67 -15.83 -8.95
C SER A 402 -6.14 -15.95 -8.89
N TYR A 403 -5.53 -15.86 -7.71
CA TYR A 403 -4.07 -15.90 -7.56
C TYR A 403 -3.58 -17.34 -7.38
N THR A 404 -2.51 -17.71 -8.09
CA THR A 404 -1.89 -19.05 -8.02
C THR A 404 -0.87 -19.19 -6.89
N THR A 405 -0.18 -18.11 -6.52
CA THR A 405 0.87 -18.10 -5.50
C THR A 405 0.43 -17.40 -4.21
N GLU A 406 1.24 -17.48 -3.16
CA GLU A 406 0.98 -16.76 -1.90
C GLU A 406 1.35 -15.27 -1.93
N GLU A 407 2.05 -14.79 -2.97
CA GLU A 407 2.62 -13.43 -3.01
C GLU A 407 1.54 -12.35 -2.81
N VAL A 408 0.41 -12.42 -3.52
CA VAL A 408 -0.69 -11.45 -3.36
C VAL A 408 -1.48 -11.66 -2.05
N PRO A 409 -1.94 -12.88 -1.68
CA PRO A 409 -2.57 -13.11 -0.38
C PRO A 409 -1.72 -12.62 0.81
N ALA A 410 -0.41 -12.87 0.80
CA ALA A 410 0.49 -12.40 1.84
C ALA A 410 0.62 -10.87 1.85
N THR A 411 0.60 -10.25 0.66
CA THR A 411 0.62 -8.79 0.51
C THR A 411 -0.67 -8.14 1.02
N GLU A 412 -1.83 -8.79 0.86
CA GLU A 412 -3.11 -8.36 1.46
C GLU A 412 -3.05 -8.39 2.99
N VAL A 413 -2.56 -9.49 3.59
CA VAL A 413 -2.37 -9.57 5.05
C VAL A 413 -1.37 -8.51 5.53
N ALA A 414 -0.29 -8.28 4.79
CA ALA A 414 0.66 -7.22 5.09
C ALA A 414 0.01 -5.82 5.07
N ALA A 415 -0.87 -5.55 4.10
CA ALA A 415 -1.65 -4.33 4.09
C ALA A 415 -2.60 -4.25 5.29
N ALA A 416 -3.32 -5.33 5.63
CA ALA A 416 -4.15 -5.38 6.83
C ALA A 416 -3.36 -5.04 8.11
N ARG A 417 -2.14 -5.57 8.27
CA ARG A 417 -1.23 -5.21 9.37
C ARG A 417 -0.86 -3.73 9.38
N MET A 418 -0.52 -3.17 8.22
CA MET A 418 -0.22 -1.74 8.11
C MET A 418 -1.44 -0.89 8.50
N ARG A 419 -2.64 -1.25 8.02
CA ARG A 419 -3.88 -0.53 8.35
C ARG A 419 -4.23 -0.63 9.84
N ALA A 420 -4.00 -1.77 10.47
CA ALA A 420 -4.21 -1.95 11.90
C ALA A 420 -3.37 -0.94 12.72
N LEU A 421 -2.08 -0.85 12.39
CA LEU A 421 -1.12 0.08 13.01
C LEU A 421 -1.44 1.55 12.74
N GLU A 422 -1.72 1.90 11.48
CA GLU A 422 -2.01 3.27 11.07
C GLU A 422 -3.21 3.87 11.81
N PHE A 423 -4.23 3.06 12.10
CA PHE A 423 -5.52 3.52 12.58
C PHE A 423 -5.87 3.06 14.01
N ASP A 424 -5.00 2.29 14.68
CA ASP A 424 -5.28 1.66 15.98
C ASP A 424 -6.62 0.90 15.95
N ARG A 425 -6.75 -0.02 14.99
CA ARG A 425 -7.96 -0.86 14.81
C ARG A 425 -7.57 -2.31 14.64
N ALA A 426 -8.34 -3.21 15.23
CA ALA A 426 -8.26 -4.61 14.84
C ALA A 426 -8.78 -4.75 13.40
N VAL A 427 -8.13 -5.61 12.61
CA VAL A 427 -8.51 -5.91 11.23
C VAL A 427 -8.86 -7.39 11.14
N LEU A 428 -10.09 -7.68 10.70
CA LEU A 428 -10.61 -9.02 10.48
C LEU A 428 -10.70 -9.24 8.97
N GLN A 429 -9.78 -10.01 8.41
CA GLN A 429 -9.75 -10.32 6.98
C GLN A 429 -10.26 -11.73 6.72
N ALA A 430 -11.29 -11.87 5.89
CA ALA A 430 -11.86 -13.16 5.52
C ALA A 430 -11.74 -13.38 4.01
N ALA A 431 -11.17 -14.51 3.62
CA ALA A 431 -10.99 -14.92 2.22
C ALA A 431 -11.63 -16.29 2.00
N PRO A 432 -12.23 -16.60 0.83
CA PRO A 432 -12.77 -17.94 0.59
C PRO A 432 -11.64 -18.96 0.42
N THR A 433 -10.55 -18.57 -0.24
CA THR A 433 -9.40 -19.45 -0.53
C THR A 433 -8.04 -18.78 -0.28
N GLY A 434 -8.02 -17.47 -0.01
CA GLY A 434 -6.83 -16.74 0.41
C GLY A 434 -6.50 -16.96 1.88
N TYR A 435 -5.69 -16.07 2.45
CA TYR A 435 -5.51 -16.04 3.91
C TYR A 435 -6.67 -15.33 4.58
N THR A 436 -7.34 -16.04 5.46
CA THR A 436 -8.18 -15.46 6.51
C THR A 436 -7.28 -15.19 7.71
N ALA A 437 -7.33 -13.97 8.24
CA ALA A 437 -6.39 -13.51 9.26
C ALA A 437 -7.05 -12.56 10.26
N ILE A 438 -6.65 -12.69 11.51
CA ILE A 438 -7.04 -11.79 12.60
C ILE A 438 -5.82 -10.95 12.99
N VAL A 439 -5.92 -9.64 12.80
CA VAL A 439 -4.83 -8.71 13.05
C VAL A 439 -5.22 -7.77 14.18
N ARG A 440 -4.38 -7.68 15.21
CA ARG A 440 -4.57 -6.78 16.34
C ARG A 440 -4.18 -5.33 15.99
N PRO A 441 -4.64 -4.33 16.78
CA PRO A 441 -4.29 -2.92 16.55
C PRO A 441 -2.78 -2.61 16.52
N ASP A 442 -1.95 -3.47 17.12
CA ASP A 442 -0.48 -3.39 17.10
C ASP A 442 0.14 -4.03 15.84
N GLY A 443 -0.67 -4.45 14.86
CA GLY A 443 -0.22 -5.09 13.63
C GLY A 443 0.22 -6.54 13.77
N LEU A 444 0.04 -7.16 14.95
CA LEU A 444 0.30 -8.59 15.16
C LEU A 444 -0.80 -9.43 14.51
N VAL A 445 -0.42 -10.42 13.71
CA VAL A 445 -1.32 -11.48 13.24
C VAL A 445 -1.46 -12.50 14.36
N VAL A 446 -2.65 -12.62 14.93
CA VAL A 446 -2.93 -13.55 16.04
C VAL A 446 -3.13 -14.97 15.52
N GLU A 447 -3.87 -15.08 14.41
CA GLU A 447 -4.23 -16.34 13.79
C GLU A 447 -4.39 -16.11 12.29
N GLN A 448 -4.00 -17.12 11.50
CA GLN A 448 -4.08 -17.11 10.04
C GLN A 448 -4.30 -18.54 9.54
N THR A 449 -5.23 -18.70 8.60
CA THR A 449 -5.52 -19.99 7.95
C THR A 449 -4.46 -20.39 6.93
N GLY A 450 -4.53 -21.64 6.47
CA GLY A 450 -3.87 -22.07 5.24
C GLY A 450 -4.55 -21.49 3.98
N LEU A 451 -3.88 -21.59 2.84
CA LEU A 451 -4.47 -21.29 1.54
C LEU A 451 -5.37 -22.45 1.09
N SER A 452 -6.52 -22.15 0.48
CA SER A 452 -7.50 -23.14 -0.03
C SER A 452 -8.13 -24.09 1.00
N THR A 453 -7.76 -23.99 2.27
CA THR A 453 -8.30 -24.82 3.36
C THR A 453 -9.71 -24.39 3.74
N ALA A 454 -10.49 -25.31 4.29
CA ALA A 454 -11.81 -25.04 4.85
C ALA A 454 -11.66 -24.87 6.38
N GLU A 455 -11.73 -23.64 6.88
CA GLU A 455 -11.39 -23.31 8.28
C GLU A 455 -12.30 -22.20 8.82
N VAL A 456 -12.48 -22.16 10.14
CA VAL A 456 -13.14 -21.06 10.85
C VAL A 456 -12.18 -20.54 11.91
N LEU A 457 -11.83 -19.25 11.85
CA LEU A 457 -11.05 -18.62 12.91
C LEU A 457 -11.99 -17.91 13.89
N THR A 458 -11.66 -17.94 15.18
CA THR A 458 -12.42 -17.18 16.18
C THR A 458 -11.52 -16.42 17.12
N ALA A 459 -11.85 -15.15 17.37
CA ALA A 459 -11.12 -14.35 18.33
C ALA A 459 -12.00 -13.29 18.98
N THR A 460 -11.59 -12.88 20.17
CA THR A 460 -12.07 -11.66 20.82
C THR A 460 -11.11 -10.54 20.51
N VAL A 461 -11.60 -9.49 19.85
CA VAL A 461 -10.80 -8.32 19.44
C VAL A 461 -11.27 -7.06 20.16
N PRO A 462 -10.36 -6.12 20.48
CA PRO A 462 -10.74 -4.88 21.13
C PRO A 462 -11.45 -3.94 20.15
N LEU A 463 -12.51 -3.29 20.61
CA LEU A 463 -13.14 -2.16 19.93
C LEU A 463 -12.42 -0.87 20.33
N ARG A 464 -12.14 0.01 19.37
CA ARG A 464 -11.41 1.27 19.61
C ARG A 464 -12.18 2.46 19.04
N THR A 465 -12.23 3.55 19.79
CA THR A 465 -12.79 4.84 19.32
C THR A 465 -11.74 5.93 19.20
N GLY A 466 -10.55 5.72 19.79
CA GLY A 466 -9.42 6.63 19.70
C GLY A 466 -8.97 6.86 18.25
N MET A 467 -8.32 8.00 18.03
CA MET A 467 -7.75 8.39 16.74
C MET A 467 -6.24 8.54 16.88
N THR A 468 -5.49 7.98 15.94
CA THR A 468 -4.05 8.22 15.81
C THR A 468 -3.80 9.61 15.22
N VAL A 469 -2.57 10.10 15.25
CA VAL A 469 -2.23 11.35 14.55
C VAL A 469 -2.49 11.19 13.04
N TYR A 470 -2.11 10.04 12.48
CA TYR A 470 -2.32 9.73 11.08
C TYR A 470 -3.80 9.68 10.69
N SER A 471 -4.67 9.10 11.53
CA SER A 471 -6.10 9.09 11.25
C SER A 471 -6.71 10.50 11.22
N ARG A 472 -6.11 11.47 11.92
CA ARG A 472 -6.50 12.90 11.89
C ARG A 472 -5.89 13.68 10.74
N THR A 473 -4.62 13.46 10.41
CA THR A 473 -3.89 14.32 9.44
C THR A 473 -3.70 13.71 8.05
N GLY A 474 -3.70 12.39 7.96
CA GLY A 474 -3.46 11.64 6.73
C GLY A 474 -2.05 11.88 6.22
N ASP A 475 -1.86 11.75 4.91
CA ASP A 475 -0.54 11.87 4.28
C ASP A 475 0.01 13.32 4.24
N GLY A 476 -0.85 14.32 4.46
CA GLY A 476 -0.53 15.74 4.27
C GLY A 476 0.78 16.21 4.91
N PRO A 477 1.01 15.99 6.22
CA PRO A 477 2.24 16.40 6.89
C PRO A 477 3.50 15.74 6.31
N VAL A 478 3.44 14.45 6.00
CA VAL A 478 4.59 13.70 5.45
C VAL A 478 4.91 14.16 4.04
N LEU A 479 3.88 14.40 3.21
CA LEU A 479 4.05 14.96 1.87
C LEU A 479 4.64 16.37 1.91
N ALA A 480 4.23 17.20 2.87
CA ALA A 480 4.81 18.53 3.06
C ALA A 480 6.31 18.44 3.42
N VAL A 481 6.70 17.54 4.34
CA VAL A 481 8.11 17.31 4.70
C VAL A 481 8.91 16.79 3.50
N ALA A 482 8.37 15.86 2.71
CA ALA A 482 9.01 15.37 1.50
C ALA A 482 9.20 16.48 0.46
N ALA A 483 8.16 17.29 0.20
CA ALA A 483 8.22 18.42 -0.72
C ALA A 483 9.26 19.46 -0.28
N LEU A 484 9.26 19.86 0.99
CA LEU A 484 10.26 20.79 1.54
C LEU A 484 11.68 20.24 1.42
N SER A 485 11.88 18.94 1.68
CA SER A 485 13.17 18.26 1.55
C SER A 485 13.70 18.27 0.12
N LEU A 486 12.82 18.06 -0.87
CA LEU A 486 13.15 18.13 -2.30
C LEU A 486 13.43 19.57 -2.76
N LEU A 487 12.68 20.56 -2.26
CA LEU A 487 12.82 21.97 -2.62
C LEU A 487 14.00 22.69 -1.94
N ALA A 488 14.47 22.21 -0.78
CA ALA A 488 15.59 22.81 -0.06
C ALA A 488 16.89 22.89 -0.90
N SER A 489 17.13 21.89 -1.75
CA SER A 489 18.31 21.80 -2.61
C SER A 489 18.34 22.86 -3.73
N PRO A 490 17.31 23.00 -4.59
CA PRO A 490 17.26 24.06 -5.59
C PRO A 490 17.18 25.47 -4.98
N LEU A 491 16.44 25.67 -3.89
CA LEU A 491 16.33 26.97 -3.21
C LEU A 491 17.69 27.45 -2.69
N ALA A 492 18.48 26.56 -2.07
CA ALA A 492 19.84 26.89 -1.63
C ALA A 492 20.76 27.31 -2.78
N ARG A 493 20.58 26.75 -3.99
CA ARG A 493 21.36 27.15 -5.18
C ARG A 493 20.99 28.56 -5.63
N VAL A 494 19.70 28.87 -5.70
CA VAL A 494 19.20 30.21 -6.07
C VAL A 494 19.69 31.24 -5.06
N ALA A 495 19.54 30.99 -3.75
CA ALA A 495 20.01 31.88 -2.70
C ALA A 495 21.53 32.15 -2.78
N THR A 496 22.33 31.11 -3.01
CA THR A 496 23.78 31.24 -3.17
C THR A 496 24.14 32.05 -4.42
N ALA A 497 23.47 31.78 -5.55
CA ALA A 497 23.68 32.52 -6.79
C ALA A 497 23.31 34.02 -6.66
N LEU A 498 22.21 34.33 -5.97
CA LEU A 498 21.80 35.70 -5.66
C LEU A 498 22.81 36.40 -4.75
N ARG A 499 23.33 35.70 -3.73
CA ARG A 499 24.36 36.24 -2.82
C ARG A 499 25.68 36.53 -3.55
N CYS A 500 26.12 35.62 -4.43
CA CYS A 500 27.30 35.84 -5.27
C CYS A 500 27.11 37.00 -6.25
N ARG A 501 25.91 37.16 -6.84
CA ARG A 501 25.57 38.31 -7.70
C ARG A 501 25.58 39.63 -6.93
N ARG A 502 25.06 39.67 -5.70
CA ARG A 502 25.12 40.85 -4.83
C ARG A 502 26.55 41.23 -4.48
N LEU A 503 27.38 40.27 -4.05
CA LEU A 503 28.78 40.51 -3.71
C LEU A 503 29.58 41.05 -4.90
N ARG A 504 29.36 40.50 -6.11
CA ARG A 504 29.98 41.03 -7.34
C ARG A 504 29.56 42.45 -7.69
N ARG A 505 28.33 42.87 -7.39
CA ARG A 505 27.88 44.26 -7.61
C ARG A 505 28.53 45.23 -6.63
N VAL A 506 28.80 44.80 -5.39
CA VAL A 506 29.46 45.65 -4.37
C VAL A 506 30.94 45.89 -4.72
N THR A 507 31.64 44.89 -5.24
CA THR A 507 33.06 45.00 -5.65
C THR A 507 33.32 45.70 -6.99
N VAL A 508 32.29 45.99 -7.78
CA VAL A 508 32.41 46.71 -9.08
C VAL A 508 31.92 48.16 -8.97
N GLY A 509 31.30 48.53 -7.85
CA GLY A 509 30.85 49.90 -7.53
C GLY A 509 31.80 50.69 -6.62
N THR A 510 32.99 50.15 -6.33
CA THR A 510 34.14 50.80 -5.69
C THR A 510 35.28 50.79 -6.68
#